data_AF-A0AAP0RHJ3-F1
#
_entry.id   AF-A0AAP0RHJ3-F1
#
_cell.length_a   1.000
_cell.length_b   1.000
_cell.length_c   1.000
_cell.angle_alpha   90.00
_cell.angle_beta   90.00
_cell.angle_gamma   90.00
#
_symmetry.space_group_name_H-M   'P 1'
#
loop_
_entity.id
_entity.type
_entity.pdbx_description
1 polymer ?
#
loop_
_entity_poly.entity_id
_entity_poly.type
_entity_poly.pdbx_seq_one_letter_code
_entity_poly.pdbx_strand_id
1 'polypeptide(L)'
;MVMENLFFKRNISRVYDLKGSSRSRYNPDTTGANKVLLDMNLLETLRTEPIFLGSKAKRSLERAVWNDTSFLASVAVMDYSLLVGVDNERKELVLGIIDFMRQYTWDKHLETWVKASGILGGPKNVSPTIVSPKEYKKRFRKAMTTYFLTVPDQWSS
;
A
#
# COMPACT_ATOMS: atom_id res chain seq x y z
N MET A 1 -7.89 -15.26 15.82
CA MET A 1 -7.34 -13.91 16.05
C MET A 1 -8.50 -12.94 16.01
N VAL A 2 -8.60 -12.03 16.97
CA VAL A 2 -9.60 -10.95 16.98
C VAL A 2 -8.84 -9.65 16.85
N MET A 3 -9.29 -8.77 15.95
CA MET A 3 -8.65 -7.48 15.67
C MET A 3 -9.73 -6.42 15.39
N GLU A 4 -9.34 -5.15 15.46
CA GLU A 4 -10.24 -4.03 15.22
C GLU A 4 -10.82 -4.06 13.80
N ASN A 5 -12.10 -3.72 13.67
CA ASN A 5 -12.72 -3.45 12.38
C ASN A 5 -12.47 -1.99 12.00
N LEU A 6 -11.54 -1.78 11.07
CA LEU A 6 -11.13 -0.45 10.60
C LEU A 6 -12.30 0.43 10.14
N PHE A 7 -13.35 -0.16 9.58
CA PHE A 7 -14.49 0.58 9.01
C PHE A 7 -15.75 0.53 9.89
N PHE A 8 -15.61 0.18 11.17
CA PHE A 8 -16.76 0.11 12.07
C PHE A 8 -17.51 1.45 12.17
N LYS A 9 -18.83 1.42 11.96
CA LYS A 9 -19.72 2.60 11.94
C LYS A 9 -19.32 3.69 10.93
N ARG A 10 -18.64 3.32 9.84
CA ARG A 10 -18.31 4.21 8.72
C ARG A 10 -19.14 3.85 7.50
N ASN A 11 -19.59 4.86 6.74
CA ASN A 11 -20.23 4.63 5.45
C ASN A 11 -19.19 4.74 4.34
N ILE A 12 -18.53 3.62 4.04
CA ILE A 12 -17.42 3.60 3.09
C ILE A 12 -17.95 3.47 1.66
N SER A 13 -17.73 4.49 0.85
CA SER A 13 -18.15 4.51 -0.56
C SER A 13 -17.18 3.78 -1.47
N ARG A 14 -15.89 3.80 -1.16
CA ARG A 14 -14.81 3.16 -1.92
C ARG A 14 -13.78 2.57 -0.98
N VAL A 15 -13.31 1.36 -1.28
CA VAL A 15 -12.24 0.70 -0.56
C VAL A 15 -11.07 0.46 -1.51
N TYR A 16 -9.86 0.84 -1.09
CA TYR A 16 -8.62 0.50 -1.78
C TYR A 16 -7.72 -0.35 -0.90
N ASP A 17 -7.17 -1.42 -1.47
CA ASP A 17 -6.02 -2.14 -0.94
C ASP A 17 -4.79 -1.67 -1.73
N LEU A 18 -3.77 -1.12 -1.07
CA LEU A 18 -2.62 -0.50 -1.74
C LEU A 18 -1.30 -1.15 -1.28
N LYS A 19 -0.49 -1.64 -2.22
CA LYS A 19 0.81 -2.27 -1.94
C LYS A 19 2.01 -1.47 -2.43
N GLY A 20 1.75 -0.36 -3.13
CA GLY A 20 2.75 0.45 -3.79
C GLY A 20 3.43 -0.26 -4.96
N SER A 21 2.69 -1.07 -5.71
CA SER A 21 3.19 -1.76 -6.91
C SER A 21 2.17 -1.66 -8.05
N SER A 22 2.62 -1.82 -9.29
CA SER A 22 1.76 -1.69 -10.47
C SER A 22 1.39 -3.03 -11.12
N ARG A 23 2.23 -4.05 -10.98
CA ARG A 23 2.02 -5.36 -11.63
C ARG A 23 0.92 -6.14 -10.92
N SER A 24 -0.11 -6.55 -11.68
CA SER A 24 -1.28 -7.27 -11.14
C SER A 24 -2.02 -6.49 -10.04
N ARG A 25 -2.02 -5.16 -10.15
CA ARG A 25 -2.65 -4.24 -9.18
C ARG A 25 -3.77 -3.41 -9.81
N TYR A 26 -4.57 -4.06 -10.66
CA TYR A 26 -5.79 -3.51 -11.23
C TYR A 26 -6.94 -4.49 -11.03
N ASN A 27 -8.06 -4.00 -10.55
CA ASN A 27 -9.31 -4.75 -10.50
C ASN A 27 -10.23 -4.26 -11.65
N PRO A 28 -10.50 -5.09 -12.68
CA PRO A 28 -11.39 -4.71 -13.78
C PRO A 28 -12.87 -4.76 -13.40
N ASP A 29 -13.22 -5.47 -12.33
CA ASP A 29 -14.59 -5.59 -11.84
C ASP A 29 -14.89 -4.46 -10.85
N THR A 30 -15.26 -3.31 -11.41
CA THR A 30 -15.64 -2.11 -10.66
C THR A 30 -17.15 -2.01 -10.44
N THR A 31 -17.95 -2.92 -10.99
CA THR A 31 -19.42 -2.87 -10.91
C THR A 31 -19.93 -3.76 -9.78
N GLY A 32 -20.27 -3.16 -8.64
CA GLY A 32 -20.97 -3.84 -7.54
C GLY A 32 -20.67 -3.24 -6.16
N ALA A 33 -21.55 -3.53 -5.20
CA ALA A 33 -21.31 -3.19 -3.79
C ALA A 33 -20.16 -4.03 -3.21
N ASN A 34 -19.33 -3.43 -2.35
CA ASN A 34 -18.23 -4.08 -1.60
C ASN A 34 -17.00 -4.53 -2.41
N LYS A 35 -16.72 -3.94 -3.57
CA LYS A 35 -15.49 -4.25 -4.31
C LYS A 35 -14.29 -3.50 -3.74
N VAL A 36 -13.17 -4.22 -3.61
CA VAL A 36 -11.87 -3.66 -3.21
C VAL A 36 -11.09 -3.31 -4.47
N LEU A 37 -10.71 -2.03 -4.57
CA LEU A 37 -9.93 -1.47 -5.66
C LEU A 37 -8.43 -1.52 -5.32
N LEU A 38 -7.57 -1.49 -6.33
CA LEU A 38 -6.11 -1.64 -6.16
C LEU A 38 -5.36 -0.37 -6.58
N ASP A 39 -4.03 -0.40 -6.53
CA ASP A 39 -3.15 0.74 -6.80
C ASP A 39 -3.43 1.42 -8.15
N MET A 40 -3.63 0.64 -9.23
CA MET A 40 -3.91 1.22 -10.56
C MET A 40 -5.30 1.85 -10.63
N ASN A 41 -6.30 1.26 -9.98
CA ASN A 41 -7.63 1.87 -9.88
C ASN A 41 -7.59 3.20 -9.12
N LEU A 42 -6.79 3.31 -8.06
CA LEU A 42 -6.58 4.56 -7.35
C LEU A 42 -5.92 5.60 -8.25
N LEU A 43 -4.85 5.25 -8.95
CA LEU A 43 -4.16 6.19 -9.85
C LEU A 43 -5.07 6.69 -10.98
N GLU A 44 -5.94 5.84 -11.52
CA GLU A 44 -6.97 6.26 -12.47
C GLU A 44 -7.97 7.22 -11.83
N THR A 45 -8.47 6.88 -10.63
CA THR A 45 -9.39 7.74 -9.88
C THR A 45 -8.77 9.11 -9.64
N LEU A 46 -7.50 9.19 -9.23
CA LEU A 46 -6.83 10.46 -8.92
C LEU A 46 -6.67 11.39 -10.13
N ARG A 47 -6.80 10.88 -11.37
CA ARG A 47 -6.77 11.70 -12.59
C ARG A 47 -8.10 12.43 -12.82
N THR A 48 -9.20 11.84 -12.38
CA THR A 48 -10.56 12.39 -12.61
C THR A 48 -11.15 13.01 -11.34
N GLU A 49 -10.88 12.40 -10.19
CA GLU A 49 -11.35 12.77 -8.86
C GLU A 49 -10.18 12.73 -7.86
N PRO A 50 -9.32 13.76 -7.84
CA PRO A 50 -8.17 13.79 -6.94
C PRO A 50 -8.61 13.87 -5.48
N ILE A 51 -7.95 13.07 -4.63
CA ILE A 51 -8.11 13.09 -3.18
C ILE A 51 -6.96 13.89 -2.60
N PHE A 52 -7.26 15.03 -1.98
CA PHE A 52 -6.27 15.86 -1.33
C PHE A 52 -6.35 15.76 0.19
N LEU A 53 -5.19 15.75 0.82
CA LEU A 53 -5.02 15.85 2.26
C LEU A 53 -4.61 17.28 2.64
N GLY A 54 -5.09 17.74 3.80
CA GLY A 54 -4.48 18.91 4.45
C GLY A 54 -3.07 18.59 4.94
N SER A 55 -2.21 19.61 5.03
CA SER A 55 -0.79 19.44 5.40
C SER A 55 -0.57 18.67 6.70
N LYS A 56 -1.40 18.90 7.71
CA LYS A 56 -1.35 18.18 9.00
C LYS A 56 -1.70 16.69 8.84
N ALA A 57 -2.73 16.38 8.06
CA ALA A 57 -3.17 15.00 7.81
C ALA A 57 -2.10 14.24 7.01
N LYS A 58 -1.54 14.88 5.97
CA LYS A 58 -0.42 14.32 5.19
C LYS A 58 0.77 13.96 6.08
N ARG A 59 1.25 14.89 6.91
CA ARG A 59 2.38 14.65 7.81
C ARG A 59 2.10 13.52 8.81
N SER A 60 0.87 13.43 9.30
CA SER A 60 0.46 12.38 10.23
C SER A 60 0.47 11.01 9.55
N LEU A 61 -0.08 10.91 8.33
CA LEU A 61 -0.05 9.71 7.51
C LEU A 61 1.39 9.26 7.20
N GLU A 62 2.24 10.17 6.74
CA GLU A 62 3.62 9.85 6.38
C GLU A 62 4.44 9.39 7.59
N ARG A 63 4.23 10.00 8.76
CA ARG A 63 4.88 9.58 10.01
C ARG A 63 4.40 8.21 10.45
N ALA A 64 3.10 7.94 10.41
CA ALA A 64 2.53 6.64 10.76
C ALA A 64 3.08 5.53 9.83
N VAL A 65 2.96 5.74 8.51
CA VAL A 65 3.50 4.81 7.50
C VAL A 65 5.00 4.62 7.68
N TRP A 66 5.76 5.67 7.99
CA TRP A 66 7.19 5.53 8.26
C TRP A 66 7.45 4.65 9.48
N ASN A 67 6.83 4.94 10.61
CA ASN A 67 7.08 4.20 11.86
C ASN A 67 6.68 2.74 11.74
N ASP A 68 5.47 2.45 11.26
CA ASP A 68 4.93 1.09 11.18
C ASP A 68 5.75 0.24 10.21
N THR A 69 6.07 0.77 9.03
CA THR A 69 6.86 0.02 8.05
C THR A 69 8.33 -0.11 8.44
N SER A 70 8.86 0.76 9.33
CA SER A 70 10.17 0.53 9.95
C SER A 70 10.12 -0.70 10.86
N PHE A 71 9.08 -0.81 11.68
CA PHE A 71 8.87 -1.96 12.55
C PHE A 71 8.67 -3.24 11.73
N LEU A 72 7.76 -3.26 10.77
CA LEU A 72 7.49 -4.44 9.92
C LEU A 72 8.74 -4.95 9.22
N ALA A 73 9.58 -4.06 8.68
CA ALA A 73 10.84 -4.46 8.08
C ALA A 73 11.85 -5.03 9.09
N SER A 74 11.86 -4.55 10.34
CA SER A 74 12.74 -5.08 11.39
C SER A 74 12.40 -6.50 11.81
N VAL A 75 11.13 -6.90 11.65
CA VAL A 75 10.64 -8.27 11.89
C VAL A 75 10.44 -9.07 10.59
N ALA A 76 11.08 -8.64 9.50
CA ALA A 76 11.04 -9.29 8.18
C ALA A 76 9.63 -9.53 7.59
N VAL A 77 8.64 -8.72 7.98
CA VAL A 77 7.28 -8.77 7.43
C VAL A 77 7.21 -7.99 6.11
N MET A 78 6.53 -8.55 5.12
CA MET A 78 6.28 -7.99 3.79
C MET A 78 4.87 -8.32 3.31
N ASP A 79 4.54 -7.84 2.12
CA ASP A 79 3.27 -8.08 1.44
C ASP A 79 2.04 -7.54 2.16
N TYR A 80 2.25 -6.70 3.17
CA TYR A 80 1.23 -5.89 3.83
C TYR A 80 0.67 -4.81 2.89
N SER A 81 -0.60 -4.48 3.06
CA SER A 81 -1.28 -3.42 2.29
C SER A 81 -1.65 -2.25 3.19
N LEU A 82 -1.77 -1.04 2.63
CA LEU A 82 -2.56 0.02 3.24
C LEU A 82 -4.02 -0.17 2.77
N LEU A 83 -4.91 -0.51 3.70
CA LEU A 83 -6.34 -0.51 3.46
C LEU A 83 -6.88 0.92 3.64
N VAL A 84 -7.64 1.38 2.67
CA VAL A 84 -8.12 2.76 2.57
C VAL A 84 -9.61 2.76 2.31
N GLY A 85 -10.38 3.31 3.23
CA GLY A 85 -11.81 3.59 3.06
C GLY A 85 -12.03 5.08 2.80
N VAL A 86 -12.81 5.40 1.78
CA VAL A 86 -13.29 6.75 1.50
C VAL A 86 -14.68 6.91 2.09
N ASP A 87 -14.84 7.81 3.05
CA ASP A 87 -16.14 8.18 3.64
C ASP A 87 -16.59 9.53 3.03
N ASN A 88 -17.46 9.45 2.03
CA ASN A 88 -17.93 10.63 1.29
C ASN A 88 -18.89 11.51 2.11
N GLU A 89 -19.54 10.96 3.13
CA GLU A 89 -20.47 11.69 4.00
C GLU A 89 -19.69 12.55 4.98
N ARG A 90 -18.68 11.95 5.62
CA ARG A 90 -17.83 12.64 6.61
C ARG A 90 -16.66 13.41 6.00
N LYS A 91 -16.38 13.21 4.70
CA LYS A 91 -15.20 13.75 4.00
C LYS A 91 -13.89 13.31 4.64
N GLU A 92 -13.82 12.05 5.03
CA GLU A 92 -12.67 11.47 5.72
C GLU A 92 -12.09 10.28 4.95
N LEU A 93 -10.78 10.06 5.11
CA LEU A 93 -10.15 8.80 4.78
C LEU A 93 -9.93 7.99 6.05
N VAL A 94 -10.26 6.71 5.99
CA VAL A 94 -10.01 5.75 7.07
C VAL A 94 -8.94 4.78 6.60
N LEU A 95 -7.81 4.71 7.31
CA LEU A 95 -6.58 4.09 6.82
C LEU A 95 -6.02 3.12 7.86
N GLY A 96 -5.49 1.98 7.41
CA GLY A 96 -4.81 1.03 8.29
C GLY A 96 -3.93 0.04 7.52
N ILE A 97 -2.80 -0.36 8.10
CA ILE A 97 -1.97 -1.41 7.51
C ILE A 97 -2.58 -2.78 7.86
N ILE A 98 -2.76 -3.64 6.85
CA ILE A 98 -3.34 -4.99 6.98
C ILE A 98 -2.36 -6.06 6.45
N ASP A 99 -2.72 -7.33 6.61
CA ASP A 99 -1.97 -8.51 6.14
C ASP A 99 -0.53 -8.64 6.69
N PHE A 100 -0.27 -8.05 7.86
CA PHE A 100 1.06 -8.03 8.48
C PHE A 100 1.36 -9.23 9.39
N MET A 101 0.39 -10.13 9.64
CA MET A 101 0.56 -11.24 10.58
C MET A 101 1.46 -12.36 10.05
N ARG A 102 1.63 -12.46 8.73
CA ARG A 102 2.48 -13.48 8.13
C ARG A 102 3.90 -12.93 8.00
N GLN A 103 4.80 -13.46 8.83
CA GLN A 103 6.23 -13.32 8.57
C GLN A 103 6.52 -13.98 7.22
N TYR A 104 7.14 -13.24 6.32
CA TYR A 104 7.56 -13.82 5.07
C TYR A 104 8.83 -14.62 5.37
N THR A 105 8.73 -15.95 5.31
CA THR A 105 9.89 -16.85 5.33
C THR A 105 10.64 -16.72 4.00
N TRP A 106 11.38 -15.61 3.82
CA TRP A 106 12.10 -15.32 2.58
C TRP A 106 13.18 -16.34 2.35
N ASP A 107 13.70 -16.91 3.42
CA ASP A 107 14.65 -18.01 3.46
C ASP A 107 14.26 -19.12 2.48
N LYS A 108 12.99 -19.56 2.47
CA LYS A 108 12.50 -20.63 1.57
C LYS A 108 12.39 -20.19 0.10
N HIS A 109 11.96 -18.96 -0.16
CA HIS A 109 11.80 -18.47 -1.54
C HIS A 109 13.09 -17.92 -2.13
N LEU A 110 14.00 -17.40 -1.31
CA LEU A 110 15.36 -17.00 -1.67
C LEU A 110 16.18 -18.24 -2.02
N GLU A 111 16.06 -19.35 -1.28
CA GLU A 111 16.68 -20.62 -1.69
C GLU A 111 16.15 -21.07 -3.06
N THR A 112 14.83 -20.96 -3.27
CA THR A 112 14.19 -21.30 -4.55
C THR A 112 14.62 -20.34 -5.68
N TRP A 113 14.83 -19.06 -5.37
CA TRP A 113 15.27 -18.06 -6.35
C TRP A 113 16.76 -18.12 -6.64
N VAL A 114 17.62 -18.37 -5.66
CA VAL A 114 19.05 -18.63 -5.89
C VAL A 114 19.22 -19.87 -6.77
N LYS A 115 18.37 -20.89 -6.57
CA LYS A 115 18.27 -22.06 -7.46
C LYS A 115 17.74 -21.71 -8.86
N ALA A 116 16.77 -20.80 -8.98
CA ALA A 116 16.12 -20.44 -10.24
C ALA A 116 16.80 -19.30 -11.05
N SER A 117 17.53 -18.39 -10.39
CA SER A 117 18.09 -17.17 -10.96
C SER A 117 19.46 -17.38 -11.60
N GLY A 118 19.96 -18.61 -11.65
CA GLY A 118 21.07 -18.93 -12.53
C GLY A 118 22.45 -18.48 -12.08
N ILE A 119 22.83 -18.73 -10.81
CA ILE A 119 24.25 -19.06 -10.54
C ILE A 119 24.67 -20.31 -11.37
N LEU A 120 23.68 -21.03 -11.95
CA LEU A 120 23.76 -22.09 -12.96
C LEU A 120 23.27 -21.71 -14.40
N GLY A 121 23.18 -20.42 -14.78
CA GLY A 121 22.99 -20.03 -16.20
C GLY A 121 21.55 -19.86 -16.73
N GLY A 122 20.63 -19.25 -15.97
CA GLY A 122 19.28 -18.88 -16.43
C GLY A 122 19.18 -17.47 -17.07
N PRO A 123 18.09 -17.16 -17.82
CA PRO A 123 17.97 -15.97 -18.66
C PRO A 123 17.99 -14.63 -17.88
N LYS A 124 18.78 -13.68 -18.38
CA LYS A 124 19.29 -12.47 -17.68
C LYS A 124 18.34 -11.26 -17.50
N ASN A 125 17.06 -11.30 -17.87
CA ASN A 125 16.28 -10.05 -18.05
C ASN A 125 14.98 -9.90 -17.22
N VAL A 126 14.86 -10.57 -16.06
CA VAL A 126 13.74 -10.29 -15.16
C VAL A 126 14.30 -9.94 -13.78
N SER A 127 14.40 -8.64 -13.48
CA SER A 127 14.68 -8.17 -12.13
C SER A 127 13.75 -8.91 -11.15
N PRO A 128 14.27 -9.50 -10.07
CA PRO A 128 13.45 -10.26 -9.16
C PRO A 128 12.25 -9.45 -8.72
N THR A 129 11.04 -9.97 -8.97
CA THR A 129 9.82 -9.41 -8.36
C THR A 129 9.87 -9.53 -6.83
N ILE A 130 10.82 -10.33 -6.34
CA ILE A 130 11.21 -10.56 -4.97
C ILE A 130 12.04 -9.40 -4.45
N VAL A 131 11.43 -8.65 -3.53
CA VAL A 131 11.99 -7.43 -2.97
C VAL A 131 12.24 -7.69 -1.50
N SER A 132 13.47 -7.50 -1.01
CA SER A 132 13.81 -7.64 0.41
C SER A 132 12.91 -6.75 1.31
N PRO A 133 12.76 -7.04 2.61
CA PRO A 133 11.91 -6.22 3.50
C PRO A 133 12.22 -4.73 3.43
N LYS A 134 13.51 -4.42 3.34
CA LYS A 134 14.01 -3.05 3.24
C LYS A 134 13.58 -2.37 1.94
N GLU A 135 13.66 -3.08 0.82
CA GLU A 135 13.26 -2.54 -0.48
C GLU A 135 11.73 -2.48 -0.64
N TYR A 136 10.98 -3.44 -0.08
CA TYR A 136 9.51 -3.43 -0.07
C TYR A 136 9.02 -2.19 0.68
N LYS A 137 9.57 -1.96 1.88
CA LYS A 137 9.32 -0.78 2.70
C LYS A 137 9.56 0.52 1.93
N LYS A 138 10.71 0.66 1.26
CA LYS A 138 11.06 1.86 0.49
C LYS A 138 10.04 2.11 -0.63
N ARG A 139 9.69 1.06 -1.38
CA ARG A 139 8.70 1.13 -2.47
C ARG A 139 7.33 1.55 -1.93
N PHE A 140 6.86 0.87 -0.89
CA PHE A 140 5.58 1.15 -0.24
C PHE A 140 5.48 2.59 0.24
N ARG A 141 6.50 3.09 0.97
CA ARG A 141 6.56 4.49 1.43
C ARG A 141 6.49 5.49 0.28
N LYS A 142 7.32 5.29 -0.75
CA LYS A 142 7.34 6.17 -1.91
C LYS A 142 5.97 6.25 -2.56
N ALA A 143 5.31 5.11 -2.73
CA ALA A 143 3.96 5.05 -3.29
C ALA A 143 2.94 5.78 -2.43
N MET A 144 2.88 5.55 -1.11
CA MET A 144 1.95 6.27 -0.22
C MET A 144 2.21 7.78 -0.21
N THR A 145 3.47 8.22 -0.28
CA THR A 145 3.79 9.64 -0.43
C THR A 145 3.25 10.20 -1.74
N THR A 146 3.33 9.46 -2.84
CA THR A 146 2.82 9.90 -4.16
C THR A 146 1.30 9.83 -4.30
N TYR A 147 0.65 8.82 -3.72
CA TYR A 147 -0.79 8.59 -3.88
C TYR A 147 -1.65 9.63 -3.17
N PHE A 148 -1.23 10.12 -2.00
CA PHE A 148 -2.00 11.09 -1.21
C PHE A 148 -1.42 12.48 -1.36
N LEU A 149 -1.95 13.28 -2.28
CA LEU A 149 -1.46 14.63 -2.56
C LEU A 149 -1.88 15.61 -1.45
N THR A 150 -1.08 16.66 -1.24
CA THR A 150 -1.40 17.74 -0.29
C THR A 150 -1.91 18.95 -1.06
N VAL A 151 -2.94 19.62 -0.54
CA VAL A 151 -3.26 20.98 -1.02
C VAL A 151 -2.20 21.94 -0.47
N PRO A 152 -1.61 22.84 -1.28
CA PRO A 152 -0.79 23.93 -0.75
C PRO A 152 -1.65 24.77 0.22
N ASP A 153 -1.25 24.84 1.49
CA ASP A 153 -1.94 25.75 2.42
C ASP A 153 -1.67 27.19 1.97
N GLN A 154 -2.73 28.00 1.84
CA GLN A 154 -2.59 29.39 1.42
C GLN A 154 -1.84 30.27 2.44
N TRP A 155 -1.61 29.81 3.67
CA TRP A 155 -0.83 30.53 4.68
C TRP A 155 0.29 29.65 5.26
N SER A 156 1.42 29.60 4.57
CA SER A 156 2.72 29.38 5.21
C SER A 156 3.47 30.72 5.19
N SER A 157 3.16 31.58 6.15
CA SER A 157 3.99 32.71 6.57
C SER A 157 4.53 32.43 7.97
#